data_AF-A0AAW7YVY8-F1
#
_entry.id   AF-A0AAW7YVY8-F1
#
_cell.length_a   1.000
_cell.length_b   1.000
_cell.length_c   1.000
_cell.angle_alpha   90.00
_cell.angle_beta   90.00
_cell.angle_gamma   90.00
#
_symmetry.space_group_name_H-M   'P 1'
#
loop_
_entity.id
_entity.type
_entity.pdbx_description
1 polymer ?
#
loop_
_entity_poly.entity_id
_entity_poly.type
_entity_poly.pdbx_seq_one_letter_code
_entity_poly.pdbx_strand_id
1 'polypeptide(L)' 'MAEDKFEQAKGNVKETVGNVTDNENLEKEGKEDKASGKVKETVNNVIDKVKGNKEDK' A
#
# COMPACT_ATOMS: atom_id res chain seq x y z
N MET A 1 -4.85 -2.88 8.97
CA MET A 1 -5.77 -1.71 8.81
C MET A 1 -5.16 -0.39 9.27
N ALA A 2 -4.70 -0.25 10.53
CA ALA A 2 -4.03 0.99 10.96
C ALA A 2 -2.67 1.17 10.25
N GLU A 3 -1.91 0.08 10.12
CA GLU A 3 -0.63 0.06 9.39
C GLU A 3 -0.79 0.35 7.90
N ASP A 4 -1.77 -0.26 7.21
CA ASP A 4 -2.01 -0.01 5.77
C ASP A 4 -2.31 1.45 5.45
N LYS A 5 -3.14 2.10 6.28
CA LYS A 5 -3.46 3.52 6.11
C LYS A 5 -2.25 4.41 6.38
N PHE A 6 -1.43 4.03 7.35
CA PHE A 6 -0.19 4.73 7.67
C PHE A 6 0.84 4.60 6.54
N GLU A 7 1.03 3.41 5.97
CA GLU A 7 1.90 3.17 4.83
C GLU A 7 1.44 3.95 3.59
N GLN A 8 0.12 3.97 3.30
CA GLN A 8 -0.43 4.80 2.21
C GLN A 8 -0.23 6.30 2.43
N ALA A 9 -0.41 6.78 3.66
CA ALA A 9 -0.20 8.20 4.00
C ALA A 9 1.28 8.57 3.87
N LYS A 10 2.19 7.73 4.40
CA LYS A 10 3.64 7.90 4.30
C LYS A 10 4.11 7.89 2.85
N GLY A 11 3.58 7.00 2.02
CA GLY A 11 3.88 6.94 0.58
C GLY A 11 3.47 8.22 -0.15
N ASN A 12 2.27 8.75 0.12
CA ASN A 12 1.82 10.04 -0.43
C ASN A 12 2.71 11.21 -0.02
N VAL A 13 3.12 11.25 1.25
CA VAL A 13 3.98 12.32 1.78
C VAL A 13 5.37 12.24 1.13
N LYS A 14 5.98 11.06 1.05
CA LYS A 14 7.28 10.86 0.39
C LYS A 14 7.22 11.25 -1.10
N GLU A 15 6.17 10.85 -1.81
CA GLU A 15 5.97 11.20 -3.23
C GLU A 15 5.87 12.71 -3.42
N THR A 16 5.05 13.37 -2.59
CA THR A 16 4.85 14.83 -2.67
C THR A 16 6.13 15.59 -2.32
N VAL A 17 6.79 15.22 -1.22
CA VAL A 17 8.03 15.87 -0.78
C VAL A 17 9.16 15.61 -1.77
N GLY A 18 9.24 14.40 -2.32
CA GLY A 18 10.19 14.03 -3.37
C GLY A 18 9.99 14.87 -4.63
N ASN A 19 8.75 15.02 -5.08
CA ASN A 19 8.43 15.85 -6.25
C ASN A 19 8.74 17.34 -6.00
N VAL A 20 8.36 17.87 -4.84
CA VAL A 20 8.60 19.28 -4.48
C VAL A 20 10.09 19.61 -4.29
N THR A 21 10.87 18.64 -3.81
CA THR A 21 12.31 18.81 -3.54
C THR A 21 13.18 18.33 -4.72
N ASP A 22 12.58 17.88 -5.83
CA ASP A 22 13.29 17.22 -6.95
C ASP A 22 14.16 16.04 -6.47
N ASN A 23 13.72 15.35 -5.42
CA ASN A 23 14.39 14.20 -4.83
C ASN A 23 13.76 12.90 -5.34
N GLU A 24 14.39 12.35 -6.38
CA GLU A 24 13.96 11.13 -7.07
C GLU A 24 13.87 9.90 -6.16
N ASN A 25 14.68 9.86 -5.08
CA ASN A 25 14.67 8.75 -4.12
C ASN A 25 13.38 8.76 -3.28
N LEU A 26 13.00 9.93 -2.76
CA LEU A 26 11.75 10.09 -2.01
C LEU A 26 10.52 9.85 -2.89
N GLU A 27 10.55 10.28 -4.16
CA GLU A 27 9.47 9.99 -5.10
C GLU A 27 9.31 8.48 -5.33
N LYS A 28 10.42 7.77 -5.62
CA LYS A 28 10.43 6.33 -5.83
C LYS A 28 9.96 5.55 -4.61
N GLU A 29 10.51 5.86 -3.43
CA GLU A 29 10.07 5.23 -2.19
C GLU A 29 8.57 5.44 -1.94
N GLY A 30 8.05 6.65 -2.21
CA GLY A 30 6.63 6.95 -2.04
C GLY A 30 5.72 6.14 -2.97
N LYS A 31 6.13 5.98 -4.23
CA LYS A 31 5.44 5.13 -5.22
C LYS A 31 5.50 3.65 -4.86
N GLU A 32 6.66 3.16 -4.41
CA GLU A 32 6.86 1.76 -4.01
C GLU A 32 6.05 1.40 -2.76
N ASP A 33 6.02 2.26 -1.74
CA ASP A 33 5.18 2.12 -0.53
C ASP A 33 3.69 2.02 -0.91
N LYS A 34 3.19 2.90 -1.79
CA LYS A 34 1.81 2.86 -2.31
C LYS A 34 1.49 1.56 -3.07
N ALA A 35 2.38 1.16 -3.96
CA ALA A 35 2.18 -0.01 -4.81
C ALA A 35 2.16 -1.29 -3.99
N SER A 36 3.11 -1.45 -3.06
CA SER A 36 3.18 -2.60 -2.16
C SER A 36 1.97 -2.68 -1.24
N GLY A 37 1.50 -1.54 -0.70
CA GLY A 37 0.29 -1.47 0.12
C GLY A 37 -0.97 -1.93 -0.63
N LYS A 38 -1.18 -1.43 -1.87
CA LYS A 38 -2.32 -1.86 -2.70
C LYS A 38 -2.27 -3.33 -3.09
N VAL A 39 -1.08 -3.85 -3.38
CA VAL A 39 -0.90 -5.28 -3.72
C VAL A 39 -1.20 -6.16 -2.53
N LYS A 40 -0.69 -5.83 -1.33
CA LYS A 40 -1.00 -6.56 -0.09
C LYS A 40 -2.50 -6.51 0.23
N GLU A 41 -3.13 -5.35 0.12
CA GLU A 41 -4.57 -5.21 0.36
C GLU A 41 -5.39 -6.08 -0.61
N THR A 42 -5.06 -6.04 -1.90
CA THR A 42 -5.75 -6.84 -2.92
C THR A 42 -5.56 -8.34 -2.70
N VAL A 43 -4.33 -8.77 -2.41
CA VAL A 43 -4.01 -10.17 -2.14
C VAL A 43 -4.69 -10.66 -0.86
N ASN A 44 -4.64 -9.88 0.22
CA ASN A 44 -5.34 -10.22 1.45
C ASN A 44 -6.85 -10.31 1.23
N ASN A 45 -7.45 -9.36 0.52
CA ASN A 45 -8.89 -9.38 0.25
C ASN A 45 -9.31 -10.59 -0.61
N VAL A 46 -8.46 -11.02 -1.56
CA VAL A 46 -8.68 -12.25 -2.33
C VAL A 46 -8.51 -13.51 -1.48
N ILE A 47 -7.44 -13.59 -0.68
CA ILE A 47 -7.18 -14.74 0.20
C ILE A 47 -8.28 -14.86 1.26
N ASP A 48 -8.73 -13.75 1.85
CA ASP A 48 -9.80 -13.70 2.84
C ASP A 48 -11.12 -14.18 2.24
N LYS A 49 -11.45 -13.71 1.02
CA LYS A 49 -12.64 -14.16 0.29
C LYS A 49 -12.58 -15.65 -0.11
N VAL A 50 -11.40 -16.16 -0.44
CA VAL A 50 -11.19 -17.58 -0.77
C VAL A 50 -11.15 -18.47 0.49
N LYS A 51 -10.64 -17.97 1.61
CA LYS A 51 -10.63 -18.68 2.90
C LYS A 51 -12.00 -18.68 3.57
N GLY A 52 -12.73 -17.55 3.53
CA GLY A 52 -14.10 -17.44 4.06
C GLY A 52 -15.11 -18.34 3.34
N ASN A 53 -14.82 -18.76 2.11
CA ASN A 53 -15.64 -19.73 1.37
C ASN A 53 -15.37 -21.21 1.73
N LYS A 54 -14.54 -21.52 2.73
CA LYS A 54 -14.33 -22.90 3.23
C LYS A 54 -15.10 -23.25 4.52
N GLU A 55 -15.83 -22.33 5.14
CA GLU A 55 -16.57 -22.61 6.39
C GLU A 55 -18.09 -22.86 6.20
N ASP A 56 -18.61 -22.82 4.98
CA ASP A 56 -20.00 -23.20 4.68
C ASP A 56 -20.08 -24.35 3.67
N LYS A 57 -19.59 -25.54 4.05
CA LYS A 57 -20.21 -26.83 3.68
C LYS A 57 -19.74 -28.00 4.55
#